data_AF-A0A1Q3CU31-F1
#
_entry.id   AF-A0A1Q3CU31-F1
#
_cell.length_a   1.000
_cell.length_b   1.000
_cell.length_c   1.000
_cell.angle_alpha   90.00
_cell.angle_beta   90.00
_cell.angle_gamma   90.00
#
_symmetry.space_group_name_H-M   'P 1'
#
loop_
_entity.id
_entity.type
_entity.pdbx_description
1 polymer ?
#
loop_
_entity_poly.entity_id
_entity_poly.type
_entity_poly.pdbx_seq_one_letter_code
_entity_poly.pdbx_strand_id
1 'polypeptide(L)'
;FYLLKFAFYVISAFVNQDTRAEGRGKIARRQRRLLVVEVEKGIMQYQTYIDQGLEKDAESMLGLVLYSLDRLYHAVESHANATGEWMCLRQDIIDLAKPSLKTAYKLTVTSRMATVYECMLPSLKQP
;
A
#
# COMPACT_ATOMS: atom_id res chain seq x y z
N PHE A 1 39.13 -0.28 29.95
CA PHE A 1 38.39 -1.52 29.65
C PHE A 1 36.87 -1.35 29.73
N TYR A 2 36.31 -0.81 30.82
CA TYR A 2 34.85 -0.62 30.98
C TYR A 2 34.20 0.36 29.99
N LEU A 3 34.85 1.50 29.70
CA LEU A 3 34.34 2.48 28.73
C LEU A 3 34.24 1.91 27.30
N LEU A 4 35.22 1.07 26.93
CA LEU A 4 35.27 0.42 25.62
C LEU A 4 34.14 -0.63 25.47
N LYS A 5 33.84 -1.36 26.54
CA LYS A 5 32.68 -2.26 26.61
C LYS A 5 31.36 -1.50 26.54
N PHE A 6 31.23 -0.40 27.28
CA PHE A 6 30.03 0.43 27.25
C PHE A 6 29.78 1.00 25.84
N ALA A 7 30.81 1.54 25.19
CA ALA A 7 30.73 2.00 23.81
C ALA A 7 30.29 0.89 22.85
N PHE A 8 30.82 -0.33 23.01
CA PHE A 8 30.40 -1.48 22.20
C PHE A 8 28.91 -1.85 22.40
N TYR A 9 28.41 -1.83 23.63
CA TYR A 9 26.98 -2.07 23.90
C TYR A 9 26.08 -1.00 23.28
N VAL A 10 26.48 0.28 23.33
CA VAL A 10 25.72 1.38 22.71
C VAL A 10 25.69 1.24 21.18
N ILE A 11 26.83 0.97 20.56
CA ILE A 11 26.93 0.78 19.09
C ILE A 11 26.09 -0.42 18.64
N SER A 12 26.19 -1.55 19.34
CA SER A 12 25.40 -2.75 18.97
C SER A 12 23.90 -2.55 19.19
N ALA A 13 23.49 -1.83 20.23
CA ALA A 13 22.08 -1.48 20.43
C ALA A 13 21.54 -0.58 19.31
N PHE A 14 22.33 0.42 18.89
CA PHE A 14 21.97 1.32 17.79
C PHE A 14 21.83 0.56 16.45
N VAL A 15 22.82 -0.27 16.11
CA VAL A 15 22.79 -1.11 14.90
C VAL A 15 21.59 -2.08 14.91
N ASN A 16 21.29 -2.68 16.06
CA ASN A 16 20.13 -3.56 16.21
C ASN A 16 18.79 -2.82 16.09
N GLN A 17 18.73 -1.54 16.48
CA GLN A 17 17.54 -0.71 16.33
C GLN A 17 17.30 -0.34 14.87
N ASP A 18 18.35 0.04 14.15
CA ASP A 18 18.29 0.39 12.72
C ASP A 18 17.86 -0.80 11.87
N THR A 19 18.45 -1.98 12.09
CA THR A 19 18.08 -3.21 11.36
C THR A 19 16.62 -3.62 11.60
N ARG A 20 16.11 -3.43 12.83
CA ARG A 20 14.69 -3.64 13.15
C ARG A 20 13.78 -2.62 12.48
N ALA A 21 14.16 -1.35 12.45
CA ALA A 21 13.41 -0.29 11.78
C ALA A 21 13.34 -0.53 10.27
N GLU A 22 14.45 -0.92 9.65
CA GLU A 22 14.52 -1.28 8.24
C GLU A 22 13.64 -2.49 7.92
N GLY A 23 13.67 -3.53 8.76
CA GLY A 23 12.80 -4.71 8.65
C GLY A 23 11.32 -4.37 8.71
N ARG A 24 10.92 -3.50 9.66
CA ARG A 24 9.54 -2.99 9.77
C ARG A 24 9.13 -2.20 8.54
N GLY A 25 10.02 -1.35 8.01
CA GLY A 25 9.78 -0.58 6.78
C GLY A 25 9.55 -1.50 5.56
N LYS A 26 10.35 -2.56 5.41
CA LYS A 26 10.18 -3.56 4.35
C LYS A 26 8.83 -4.29 4.44
N ILE A 27 8.41 -4.68 5.65
CA ILE A 27 7.11 -5.33 5.87
C ILE A 27 5.97 -4.36 5.55
N ALA A 28 6.04 -3.10 6.02
CA ALA A 28 5.01 -2.10 5.76
C ALA A 28 4.85 -1.78 4.27
N ARG A 29 5.94 -1.68 3.50
CA ARG A 29 5.90 -1.53 2.03
C ARG A 29 5.27 -2.75 1.37
N ARG A 30 5.63 -3.96 1.80
CA ARG A 30 5.02 -5.20 1.29
C ARG A 30 3.51 -5.24 1.57
N GLN A 31 3.07 -4.88 2.78
CA GLN A 31 1.64 -4.85 3.14
C GLN A 31 0.86 -3.87 2.28
N ARG A 32 1.36 -2.65 2.08
CA ARG A 32 0.74 -1.66 1.18
C ARG A 32 0.58 -2.19 -0.25
N ARG A 33 1.60 -2.86 -0.80
CA ARG A 33 1.52 -3.48 -2.13
C ARG A 33 0.50 -4.62 -2.19
N LEU A 34 0.38 -5.43 -1.14
CA LEU A 34 -0.63 -6.48 -1.07
C LEU A 34 -2.05 -5.90 -1.04
N LEU A 35 -2.27 -4.77 -0.37
CA LEU A 35 -3.54 -4.06 -0.40
C LEU A 35 -3.90 -3.57 -1.82
N VAL A 36 -2.94 -3.06 -2.59
CA VAL A 36 -3.18 -2.69 -4.01
C VAL A 36 -3.62 -3.90 -4.84
N VAL A 37 -2.97 -5.06 -4.64
CA VAL A 37 -3.34 -6.32 -5.31
C VAL A 37 -4.74 -6.79 -4.89
N GLU A 38 -5.09 -6.64 -3.62
CA GLU A 38 -6.42 -6.97 -3.09
C GLU A 38 -7.51 -6.11 -3.75
N VAL A 39 -7.27 -4.79 -3.85
CA VAL A 39 -8.14 -3.84 -4.53
C VAL A 39 -8.30 -4.20 -6.01
N GLU A 40 -7.19 -4.48 -6.72
CA GLU A 40 -7.22 -4.85 -8.13
C GLU A 40 -8.07 -6.10 -8.39
N LYS A 41 -7.85 -7.15 -7.59
CA LYS A 41 -8.63 -8.39 -7.68
C LYS A 41 -10.11 -8.15 -7.37
N GLY A 42 -10.41 -7.34 -6.35
CA GLY A 42 -11.78 -7.00 -6.01
C GLY A 42 -12.50 -6.24 -7.13
N ILE A 43 -11.81 -5.32 -7.81
CA ILE A 43 -12.36 -4.61 -8.98
C ILE A 43 -12.67 -5.57 -10.13
N MET A 44 -11.77 -6.51 -10.44
CA MET A 44 -12.00 -7.51 -11.48
C MET A 44 -13.17 -8.44 -11.14
N GLN A 45 -13.26 -8.86 -9.88
CA GLN A 45 -14.33 -9.72 -9.41
C GLN A 45 -15.69 -9.00 -9.40
N TYR A 46 -15.70 -7.73 -8.98
CA TYR A 46 -16.87 -6.85 -9.08
C TYR A 46 -17.39 -6.78 -10.52
N GLN A 47 -16.51 -6.50 -11.48
CA GLN A 47 -16.89 -6.44 -12.89
C GLN A 47 -17.44 -7.78 -13.39
N THR A 48 -16.83 -8.89 -12.97
CA THR A 48 -17.29 -10.24 -13.32
C THR A 48 -18.73 -10.49 -12.83
N TYR A 49 -19.08 -10.06 -11.62
CA TYR A 49 -20.44 -10.19 -11.11
C TYR A 49 -21.44 -9.30 -11.87
N ILE A 50 -21.05 -8.07 -12.21
CA ILE A 50 -21.87 -7.18 -13.04
C ILE A 50 -22.14 -7.82 -14.42
N ASP A 51 -21.11 -8.34 -15.07
CA ASP A 51 -21.22 -8.98 -16.40
C ASP A 51 -22.11 -10.23 -16.37
N GLN A 52 -22.21 -10.91 -15.22
CA GLN A 52 -23.06 -12.08 -15.00
C GLN A 52 -24.48 -11.73 -14.53
N GLY A 53 -24.80 -10.45 -14.29
CA GLY A 53 -26.09 -10.02 -13.75
C GLY A 53 -26.29 -10.36 -12.26
N LEU A 54 -25.21 -10.63 -11.53
CA LEU A 54 -25.23 -10.97 -10.09
C LEU A 54 -25.10 -9.71 -9.23
N GLU A 55 -26.11 -8.85 -9.25
CA GLU A 55 -26.07 -7.52 -8.63
C GLU A 55 -25.76 -7.55 -7.13
N LYS A 56 -26.37 -8.47 -6.36
CA LYS A 56 -26.13 -8.58 -4.91
C LYS A 56 -24.69 -8.98 -4.57
N ASP A 57 -24.10 -9.87 -5.37
CA ASP A 57 -22.71 -10.29 -5.19
C ASP A 57 -21.76 -9.15 -5.59
N ALA A 58 -22.11 -8.40 -6.64
CA ALA A 58 -21.40 -7.19 -7.03
C ALA A 58 -21.41 -6.13 -5.92
N GLU A 59 -22.57 -5.84 -5.30
CA GLU A 59 -22.67 -4.90 -4.18
C GLU A 59 -21.82 -5.33 -2.98
N SER A 60 -21.86 -6.62 -2.63
CA SER A 60 -21.06 -7.20 -1.56
C SER A 60 -19.56 -7.05 -1.86
N MET A 61 -19.15 -7.33 -3.11
CA MET A 61 -17.77 -7.20 -3.56
C MET A 61 -17.30 -5.74 -3.59
N LEU A 62 -18.18 -4.81 -3.98
CA LEU A 62 -17.89 -3.38 -3.90
C LEU A 62 -17.62 -2.94 -2.46
N GLY A 63 -18.39 -3.44 -1.49
CA GLY A 63 -18.13 -3.22 -0.07
C GLY A 63 -16.74 -3.68 0.38
N LEU A 64 -16.30 -4.86 -0.08
CA LEU A 64 -14.94 -5.36 0.18
C LEU A 64 -13.87 -4.48 -0.47
N VAL A 65 -14.06 -4.04 -1.71
CA VAL A 65 -13.14 -3.11 -2.39
C VAL A 65 -13.00 -1.81 -1.62
N LEU A 66 -14.11 -1.23 -1.15
CA LEU A 66 -14.11 0.00 -0.35
C LEU A 66 -13.36 -0.18 0.97
N TYR A 67 -13.55 -1.32 1.63
CA TYR A 67 -12.82 -1.67 2.85
C TYR A 67 -11.30 -1.79 2.61
N SER A 68 -10.88 -2.47 1.54
CA SER A 68 -9.46 -2.59 1.19
C SER A 68 -8.84 -1.23 0.81
N LEU A 69 -9.61 -0.35 0.17
CA LEU A 69 -9.21 1.03 -0.14
C LEU A 69 -9.05 1.89 1.12
N ASP A 70 -9.95 1.77 2.10
CA ASP A 70 -9.83 2.46 3.39
C ASP A 70 -8.56 2.04 4.15
N ARG A 71 -8.29 0.72 4.19
CA ARG A 71 -7.04 0.20 4.75
C ARG A 71 -5.82 0.73 4.01
N LEU A 72 -5.89 0.83 2.69
CA LEU A 72 -4.81 1.39 1.88
C LEU A 72 -4.58 2.86 2.18
N TYR A 73 -5.65 3.65 2.27
CA TYR A 73 -5.61 5.07 2.64
C TYR A 73 -4.82 5.28 3.94
N HIS A 74 -5.19 4.58 5.00
CA HIS A 74 -4.51 4.71 6.29
C HIS A 74 -3.08 4.16 6.28
N ALA A 75 -2.82 3.08 5.52
CA ALA A 75 -1.49 2.51 5.43
C ALA A 75 -0.48 3.44 4.73
N VAL A 76 -0.94 4.35 3.86
CA VAL A 76 -0.06 5.18 3.03
C VAL A 76 -0.01 6.64 3.47
N GLU A 77 -1.02 7.12 4.19
CA GLU A 77 -1.20 8.54 4.56
C GLU A 77 0.05 9.17 5.18
N SER A 78 0.58 8.58 6.25
CA SER A 78 1.74 9.16 6.95
C SER A 78 2.98 9.26 6.05
N HIS A 79 3.27 8.22 5.27
CA HIS A 79 4.46 8.18 4.43
C HIS A 79 4.31 9.09 3.19
N ALA A 80 3.14 9.07 2.56
CA ALA A 80 2.85 9.89 1.39
C ALA A 80 2.80 11.39 1.75
N ASN A 81 2.40 11.74 2.99
CA ASN A 81 2.53 13.11 3.48
C ASN A 81 4.00 13.51 3.63
N ALA A 82 4.85 12.62 4.14
CA ALA A 82 6.28 12.89 4.30
C ALA A 82 7.03 13.04 2.95
N THR A 83 6.61 12.32 1.92
CA THR A 83 7.20 12.38 0.57
C THR A 83 6.56 13.43 -0.35
N GLY A 84 5.46 14.06 0.08
CA GLY A 84 4.70 15.03 -0.72
C GLY A 84 3.79 14.39 -1.78
N GLU A 85 3.70 13.06 -1.83
CA GLU A 85 2.89 12.30 -2.80
C GLU A 85 1.40 12.24 -2.43
N TRP A 86 1.04 12.68 -1.22
CA TRP A 86 -0.28 12.44 -0.64
C TRP A 86 -1.46 12.91 -1.50
N MET A 87 -1.38 14.10 -2.07
CA MET A 87 -2.49 14.65 -2.87
C MET A 87 -2.82 13.77 -4.08
N CYS A 88 -1.80 13.34 -4.83
CA CYS A 88 -1.96 12.47 -5.99
C CYS A 88 -2.45 11.07 -5.58
N LEU A 89 -1.82 10.48 -4.57
CA LEU A 89 -2.15 9.13 -4.11
C LEU A 89 -3.57 9.06 -3.52
N ARG A 90 -3.98 10.09 -2.78
CA ARG A 90 -5.35 10.20 -2.24
C ARG A 90 -6.38 10.29 -3.35
N GLN A 91 -6.12 11.06 -4.40
CA GLN A 91 -7.04 11.16 -5.54
C GLN A 91 -7.16 9.83 -6.28
N ASP A 92 -6.06 9.10 -6.46
CA ASP A 92 -6.06 7.76 -7.05
C ASP A 92 -6.93 6.78 -6.25
N ILE A 93 -6.81 6.78 -4.92
CA ILE A 93 -7.64 5.95 -4.03
C ILE A 93 -9.13 6.32 -4.16
N ILE A 94 -9.45 7.61 -4.18
CA ILE A 94 -10.83 8.10 -4.34
C ILE A 94 -11.40 7.68 -5.71
N ASP A 95 -10.60 7.75 -6.76
CA ASP A 95 -11.02 7.33 -8.10
C ASP A 95 -11.32 5.83 -8.15
N LEU A 96 -10.51 4.99 -7.50
CA LEU A 96 -10.77 3.54 -7.43
C LEU A 96 -12.11 3.22 -6.74
N ALA A 97 -12.52 4.04 -5.78
CA ALA A 97 -13.80 3.89 -5.06
C ALA A 97 -15.04 4.21 -5.91
N LYS A 98 -14.90 4.96 -7.02
CA LYS A 98 -16.06 5.38 -7.83
C LYS A 98 -16.61 4.20 -8.65
N PRO A 99 -17.86 3.75 -8.45
CA PRO A 99 -18.42 2.61 -9.20
C PRO A 99 -18.65 2.94 -10.68
N SER A 100 -18.87 4.21 -11.02
CA SER A 100 -19.11 4.68 -12.39
C SER A 100 -17.85 4.70 -13.28
N LEU A 101 -16.65 4.57 -12.70
CA LEU A 101 -15.42 4.55 -13.49
C LEU A 101 -15.21 3.19 -14.15
N LYS A 102 -14.84 3.22 -15.44
CA LYS A 102 -14.54 2.02 -16.23
C LYS A 102 -13.44 1.20 -15.57
N THR A 103 -13.63 -0.11 -15.51
CA THR A 103 -12.66 -1.06 -14.95
C THR A 103 -11.26 -0.92 -15.55
N ALA A 104 -11.14 -0.72 -16.87
CA ALA A 104 -9.85 -0.49 -17.53
C ALA A 104 -9.08 0.74 -16.99
N TYR A 105 -9.80 1.82 -16.67
CA TYR A 105 -9.19 3.01 -16.05
C TYR A 105 -8.70 2.67 -14.63
N LYS A 106 -9.51 1.96 -13.85
CA LYS A 106 -9.12 1.55 -12.49
C LYS A 106 -7.88 0.66 -12.48
N LEU A 107 -7.77 -0.29 -13.40
CA LEU A 107 -6.58 -1.14 -13.56
C LEU A 107 -5.32 -0.34 -13.96
N THR A 108 -5.51 0.72 -14.75
CA THR A 108 -4.41 1.65 -15.07
C THR A 108 -3.94 2.40 -13.82
N VAL A 109 -4.88 2.82 -12.97
CA VAL A 109 -4.57 3.49 -11.69
C VAL A 109 -3.84 2.53 -10.74
N THR A 110 -4.29 1.28 -10.56
CA THR A 110 -3.59 0.31 -9.68
C THR A 110 -2.18 0.00 -10.18
N SER A 111 -2.00 -0.15 -11.49
CA SER A 111 -0.68 -0.34 -12.11
C SER A 111 0.27 0.86 -11.87
N ARG A 112 -0.24 2.08 -12.04
CA ARG A 112 0.49 3.32 -11.73
C ARG A 112 0.88 3.36 -10.25
N MET A 113 -0.05 3.02 -9.35
CA MET A 113 0.22 3.05 -7.91
C MET A 113 1.38 2.13 -7.52
N ALA A 114 1.51 0.98 -8.17
CA ALA A 114 2.58 0.02 -7.91
C ALA A 114 3.97 0.45 -8.42
N THR A 115 4.04 1.46 -9.28
CA THR A 115 5.27 1.82 -10.02
C THR A 115 5.75 3.26 -9.77
N VAL A 116 4.84 4.17 -9.42
CA VAL A 116 5.17 5.61 -9.30
C VAL A 116 5.43 6.02 -7.86
N TYR A 117 4.61 5.57 -6.90
CA TYR A 117 4.69 6.09 -5.53
C TYR A 117 5.78 5.42 -4.71
N GLU A 118 6.68 6.22 -4.14
CA GLU A 118 7.81 5.76 -3.32
C GLU A 118 7.33 4.92 -2.13
N CYS A 119 6.19 5.31 -1.57
CA CYS A 119 5.54 4.61 -0.46
C CYS A 119 5.17 3.15 -0.81
N MET A 120 4.99 2.83 -2.09
CA MET A 120 4.63 1.51 -2.60
C MET A 120 5.84 0.75 -3.14
N LEU A 121 6.93 1.43 -3.50
CA LEU A 121 8.07 0.79 -4.13
C LEU A 121 8.80 -0.14 -3.16
N PRO A 122 9.37 -1.26 -3.65
CA PRO A 122 10.27 -2.08 -2.85
C PRO A 122 11.47 -1.22 -2.41
N SER A 123 11.99 -1.50 -1.21
CA SER A 123 13.26 -0.89 -0.78
C SER A 123 14.30 -1.15 -1.86
N LEU A 124 14.92 -0.09 -2.39
CA LEU A 124 16.14 -0.23 -3.18
C LEU A 124 17.11 -1.06 -2.33
N LYS A 125 17.60 -2.16 -2.89
CA LYS A 125 18.76 -2.81 -2.30
C LYS A 125 19.87 -1.77 -2.40
N GLN A 126 20.37 -1.28 -1.27
CA GLN A 126 21.68 -0.64 -1.29
C GLN A 126 22.67 -1.73 -1.74
N PRO A 127 23.48 -1.46 -2.80
CA PRO A 127 24.50 -2.40 -3.24
C PRO A 127 25.52 -2.70 -2.15
#